data_AF-A0A084B4U5-F1
#
_entry.id   AF-A0A084B4U5-F1
#
_cell.length_a   1.000
_cell.length_b   1.000
_cell.length_c   1.000
_cell.angle_alpha   90.00
_cell.angle_beta   90.00
_cell.angle_gamma   90.00
#
_symmetry.space_group_name_H-M   'P 1'
#
loop_
_entity.id
_entity.type
_entity.pdbx_description
1 polymer ?
#
loop_
_entity_poly.entity_id
_entity_poly.type
_entity_poly.pdbx_seq_one_letter_code
_entity_poly.pdbx_strand_id
1 'polypeptide(L)'
;MSADTQPISPARFAAALKDLSISMLHLKVLEIRNSIAHLQYSNDQLRPFAQGSATAVSSPSAESAEPDQDCVDAIRENEQVIDRMTERLAIIRIEVEDERGVSWTEFMSTEELEAQQEKNRRAAADAAETPAVNGESGQHSAWSDGTFQTGTIRNGQVHMDQQPGRPNGGTLSDEELRRAMEERMRDLGDDDDEGGMHL
;
A
#
# COMPACT_ATOMS: atom_id res chain seq x y z
N MET A 1 -17.21 37.86 -4.91
CA MET A 1 -17.69 37.32 -6.20
C MET A 1 -17.71 35.81 -6.06
N SER A 2 -18.88 35.14 -6.15
CA SER A 2 -19.06 33.66 -6.28
C SER A 2 -20.49 33.24 -5.90
N ALA A 3 -21.51 33.71 -6.63
CA ALA A 3 -22.91 33.32 -6.36
C ALA A 3 -23.63 32.67 -7.56
N ASP A 4 -22.95 32.48 -8.71
CA ASP A 4 -23.62 32.08 -9.97
C ASP A 4 -23.40 30.62 -10.40
N THR A 5 -22.67 29.81 -9.64
CA THR A 5 -22.47 28.38 -9.97
C THR A 5 -23.15 27.49 -8.95
N GLN A 6 -24.47 27.59 -8.86
CA GLN A 6 -25.23 26.75 -7.93
C GLN A 6 -25.03 25.27 -8.32
N PRO A 7 -24.48 24.42 -7.42
CA PRO A 7 -24.19 23.04 -7.76
C PRO A 7 -25.45 22.29 -8.20
N ILE A 8 -25.34 21.44 -9.22
CA ILE A 8 -26.43 20.52 -9.59
C ILE A 8 -26.81 19.66 -8.38
N SER A 9 -28.11 19.59 -8.07
CA SER A 9 -28.58 18.78 -6.96
C SER A 9 -28.37 17.28 -7.22
N PRO A 10 -28.18 16.46 -6.18
CA PRO A 10 -28.02 15.01 -6.31
C PRO A 10 -29.15 14.37 -7.12
N ALA A 11 -30.40 14.75 -6.86
CA ALA A 11 -31.57 14.23 -7.57
C ALA A 11 -31.56 14.58 -9.08
N ARG A 12 -31.15 15.81 -9.44
CA ARG A 12 -31.06 16.21 -10.85
C ARG A 12 -29.90 15.50 -11.55
N PHE A 13 -28.79 15.29 -10.84
CA PHE A 13 -27.66 14.52 -11.35
C PHE A 13 -28.08 13.06 -11.64
N ALA A 14 -28.73 12.38 -10.69
CA ALA A 14 -29.25 11.02 -10.86
C ALA A 14 -30.21 10.90 -12.05
N ALA A 15 -31.14 11.86 -12.20
CA ALA A 15 -32.06 11.87 -13.33
C ALA A 15 -31.34 11.96 -14.69
N ALA A 16 -30.25 12.75 -14.76
CA ALA A 16 -29.48 12.89 -15.99
C ALA A 16 -28.68 11.64 -16.36
N LEU A 17 -28.27 10.80 -15.39
CA LEU A 17 -27.49 9.59 -15.67
C LEU A 17 -28.25 8.59 -16.55
N LYS A 18 -29.58 8.55 -16.44
CA LYS A 18 -30.45 7.62 -17.19
C LYS A 18 -30.30 7.75 -18.70
N ASP A 19 -29.97 8.94 -19.19
CA ASP A 19 -29.81 9.22 -20.61
C ASP A 19 -28.36 8.95 -21.11
N LEU A 20 -27.41 8.67 -20.23
CA LEU A 20 -26.01 8.39 -20.59
C LEU A 20 -25.82 6.91 -20.92
N SER A 21 -24.97 6.61 -21.90
CA SER A 21 -24.47 5.25 -22.15
C SER A 21 -23.47 4.80 -21.07
N ILE A 22 -23.23 3.48 -20.96
CA ILE A 22 -22.22 2.91 -20.03
C ILE A 22 -20.84 3.53 -20.27
N SER A 23 -20.40 3.66 -21.52
CA SER A 23 -19.11 4.27 -21.85
C SER A 23 -19.01 5.72 -21.37
N MET A 24 -20.10 6.49 -21.45
CA MET A 24 -20.13 7.85 -20.93
C MET A 24 -20.09 7.87 -19.40
N LEU A 25 -20.68 6.88 -18.72
CA LEU A 25 -20.55 6.74 -17.27
C LEU A 25 -19.10 6.46 -16.85
N HIS A 26 -18.35 5.64 -17.60
CA HIS A 26 -16.91 5.45 -17.31
C HIS A 26 -16.14 6.76 -17.39
N LEU A 27 -16.36 7.54 -18.46
CA LEU A 27 -15.73 8.85 -18.61
C LEU A 27 -16.09 9.78 -17.46
N LYS A 28 -17.35 9.78 -17.01
CA LYS A 28 -17.78 10.57 -15.85
C LYS A 28 -17.14 10.14 -14.55
N VAL A 29 -16.98 8.84 -14.31
CA VAL A 29 -16.27 8.34 -13.12
C VAL A 29 -14.81 8.81 -13.15
N LEU A 30 -14.13 8.72 -14.29
CA LEU A 30 -12.73 9.18 -14.43
C LEU A 30 -12.60 10.69 -14.21
N GLU A 31 -13.48 11.48 -14.80
CA GLU A 31 -13.52 12.95 -14.63
C GLU A 31 -13.69 13.34 -13.15
N ILE A 32 -14.61 12.67 -12.45
CA ILE A 32 -14.88 12.96 -11.04
C ILE A 32 -13.70 12.52 -10.15
N ARG A 33 -13.13 11.34 -10.38
CA ARG A 33 -11.94 10.87 -9.64
C ARG A 33 -10.75 11.79 -9.85
N ASN A 34 -10.52 12.23 -11.08
CA ASN A 34 -9.44 13.18 -11.38
C ASN A 34 -9.68 14.51 -10.65
N SER A 35 -10.92 15.01 -10.64
CA SER A 35 -11.28 16.23 -9.89
C SER A 35 -11.01 16.09 -8.39
N ILE A 36 -11.37 14.94 -7.79
CA ILE A 36 -11.09 14.64 -6.38
C ILE A 36 -9.58 14.61 -6.12
N ALA A 37 -8.82 13.91 -6.96
CA ALA A 37 -7.36 13.79 -6.81
C ALA A 37 -6.68 15.18 -6.87
N HIS A 38 -7.13 16.05 -7.77
CA HIS A 38 -6.61 17.42 -7.86
C HIS A 38 -6.93 18.26 -6.63
N LEU A 39 -8.15 18.14 -6.08
CA LEU A 39 -8.53 18.85 -4.85
C LEU A 39 -7.73 18.35 -3.65
N GLN A 40 -7.54 17.03 -3.53
CA GLN A 40 -6.72 16.43 -2.48
C GLN A 40 -5.28 16.91 -2.59
N TYR A 41 -4.68 16.86 -3.78
CA TYR A 41 -3.34 17.38 -4.00
C TYR A 41 -3.22 18.87 -3.66
N SER A 42 -4.21 19.68 -4.03
CA SER A 42 -4.25 21.11 -3.67
C SER A 42 -4.34 21.31 -2.15
N ASN A 43 -5.16 20.52 -1.44
CA ASN A 43 -5.24 20.57 0.01
C ASN A 43 -3.90 20.21 0.65
N ASP A 44 -3.19 19.21 0.13
CA ASP A 44 -1.87 18.80 0.61
C ASP A 44 -0.85 19.93 0.47
N GLN A 45 -0.92 20.71 -0.61
CA GLN A 45 -0.08 21.88 -0.82
C GLN A 45 -0.44 23.06 0.10
N LEU A 46 -1.72 23.23 0.46
CA LEU A 46 -2.18 24.30 1.34
C LEU A 46 -1.93 24.01 2.82
N ARG A 47 -1.87 22.71 3.21
CA ARG A 47 -1.71 22.27 4.60
C ARG A 47 -0.55 22.94 5.35
N PRO A 48 0.67 23.10 4.80
CA PRO A 48 1.77 23.74 5.50
C PRO A 48 1.49 25.19 5.89
N PHE A 49 0.80 25.95 5.02
CA PHE A 49 0.43 27.34 5.26
C PHE A 49 -0.74 27.43 6.25
N ALA A 50 -1.75 26.58 6.08
CA ALA A 50 -2.89 26.48 6.99
C ALA A 50 -2.50 26.07 8.42
N GLN A 51 -1.37 25.38 8.60
CA GLN A 51 -0.84 24.98 9.91
C GLN A 51 0.18 25.96 10.48
N GLY A 52 0.57 26.98 9.71
CA GLY A 52 1.66 27.88 10.09
C GLY A 52 3.03 27.19 10.11
N SER A 53 3.21 26.04 9.45
CA SER A 53 4.53 25.39 9.31
C SER A 53 5.35 25.93 8.14
N ALA A 54 4.69 26.67 7.22
CA ALA A 54 5.33 27.43 6.16
C ALA A 54 4.72 28.84 6.08
N THR A 55 5.56 29.84 5.87
CA THR A 55 5.16 31.21 5.55
C THR A 55 5.36 31.49 4.07
N ALA A 56 4.45 32.23 3.46
CA ALA A 56 4.69 32.79 2.14
C ALA A 56 5.97 33.65 2.16
N VAL A 57 6.76 33.58 1.08
CA VAL A 57 8.12 34.16 0.93
C VAL A 57 8.20 35.68 1.21
N SER A 58 7.06 36.36 1.40
CA SER A 58 6.98 37.82 1.52
C SER A 58 7.04 38.39 2.95
N SER A 59 7.12 37.58 4.01
CA SER A 59 7.14 38.11 5.39
C SER A 59 8.44 37.76 6.15
N PRO A 60 9.45 38.66 6.16
CA PRO A 60 10.75 38.42 6.81
C PRO A 60 10.72 38.60 8.35
N SER A 61 9.54 38.62 8.98
CA SER A 61 9.40 38.91 10.41
C SER A 61 8.22 38.17 11.03
N ALA A 62 8.37 36.86 11.25
CA ALA A 62 7.47 36.13 12.13
C ALA A 62 8.25 35.01 12.84
N GLU A 63 8.58 35.24 14.12
CA GLU A 63 9.22 34.26 15.01
C GLU A 63 8.26 33.12 15.42
N SER A 64 7.03 33.14 14.91
CA SER A 64 6.05 32.07 14.98
C SER A 64 5.05 32.30 13.85
N ALA A 65 5.10 31.44 12.84
CA ALA A 65 4.22 31.51 11.68
C ALA A 65 2.78 31.15 12.12
N GLU A 66 1.90 32.14 12.16
CA GLU A 66 0.48 31.91 12.45
C GLU A 66 -0.17 31.17 11.27
N PRO A 67 -1.13 30.26 11.54
CA PRO A 67 -1.99 29.67 10.53
C PRO A 67 -2.56 30.68 9.55
N ASP A 68 -2.36 30.45 8.25
CA ASP A 68 -3.01 31.26 7.21
C ASP A 68 -4.50 30.90 7.13
N GLN A 69 -5.35 31.84 7.57
CA GLN A 69 -6.81 31.64 7.63
C GLN A 69 -7.42 31.45 6.23
N ASP A 70 -6.89 32.10 5.19
CA ASP A 70 -7.39 31.93 3.82
C ASP A 70 -7.10 30.51 3.32
N CYS A 71 -5.94 29.95 3.68
CA CYS A 71 -5.60 28.55 3.39
C CYS A 71 -6.51 27.58 4.15
N VAL A 72 -6.84 27.86 5.43
CA VAL A 72 -7.79 27.05 6.22
C VAL A 72 -9.18 27.06 5.59
N ASP A 73 -9.65 28.23 5.17
CA ASP A 73 -10.97 28.41 4.55
C ASP A 73 -11.04 27.69 3.19
N ALA A 74 -10.00 27.81 2.38
CA ALA A 74 -9.89 27.15 1.07
C ALA A 74 -9.90 25.62 1.20
N ILE A 75 -9.15 25.06 2.15
CA ILE A 75 -9.17 23.61 2.42
C ILE A 75 -10.58 23.14 2.78
N ARG A 76 -11.25 23.87 3.68
CA ARG A 76 -12.62 23.54 4.12
C ARG A 76 -13.62 23.58 2.96
N GLU A 77 -13.50 24.54 2.06
CA GLU A 77 -14.35 24.62 0.87
C GLU A 77 -14.08 23.45 -0.09
N ASN A 78 -12.81 23.14 -0.35
CA ASN A 78 -12.41 22.01 -1.18
C ASN A 78 -12.92 20.67 -0.62
N GLU A 79 -12.87 20.47 0.70
CA GLU A 79 -13.42 19.28 1.36
C GLU A 79 -14.91 19.12 1.08
N GLN A 80 -15.70 20.20 1.16
CA GLN A 80 -17.12 20.14 0.81
C GLN A 80 -17.35 19.83 -0.68
N VAL A 81 -16.44 20.25 -1.57
CA VAL A 81 -16.50 19.88 -2.99
C VAL A 81 -16.18 18.40 -3.17
N ILE A 82 -15.16 17.88 -2.48
CA ILE A 82 -14.80 16.46 -2.48
C ILE A 82 -15.97 15.60 -1.99
N ASP A 83 -16.67 16.01 -0.93
CA ASP A 83 -17.84 15.30 -0.41
C ASP A 83 -18.95 15.18 -1.47
N ARG A 84 -19.28 16.29 -2.14
CA ARG A 84 -20.28 16.30 -3.23
C ARG A 84 -19.85 15.46 -4.42
N MET A 85 -18.56 15.47 -4.77
CA MET A 85 -18.02 14.63 -5.85
C MET A 85 -18.08 13.14 -5.48
N THR A 86 -17.82 12.82 -4.22
CA THR A 86 -17.91 11.46 -3.69
C THR A 86 -19.37 10.97 -3.66
N GLU A 87 -20.31 11.83 -3.26
CA GLU A 87 -21.76 11.56 -3.35
C GLU A 87 -22.17 11.26 -4.80
N ARG A 88 -21.66 12.01 -5.77
CA ARG A 88 -21.91 11.74 -7.20
C ARG A 88 -21.37 10.39 -7.65
N LEU A 89 -20.18 9.97 -7.18
CA LEU A 89 -19.68 8.62 -7.45
C LEU A 89 -20.59 7.54 -6.87
N ALA A 90 -21.12 7.74 -5.65
CA ALA A 90 -22.06 6.81 -5.04
C ALA A 90 -23.37 6.69 -5.86
N ILE A 91 -23.88 7.81 -6.39
CA ILE A 91 -25.06 7.80 -7.26
C ILE A 91 -24.79 7.06 -8.57
N ILE A 92 -23.63 7.27 -9.20
CA ILE A 92 -23.26 6.51 -10.41
C ILE A 92 -23.16 5.02 -10.09
N ARG A 93 -22.58 4.66 -8.93
CA ARG A 93 -22.47 3.27 -8.50
C ARG A 93 -23.85 2.59 -8.39
N ILE A 94 -24.82 3.25 -7.75
CA ILE A 94 -26.21 2.76 -7.65
C ILE A 94 -26.83 2.58 -9.04
N GLU A 95 -26.72 3.58 -9.92
CA GLU A 95 -27.23 3.49 -11.30
C GLU A 95 -26.60 2.31 -12.08
N VAL A 96 -25.30 2.06 -11.88
CA VAL A 96 -24.58 0.99 -12.57
C VAL A 96 -24.95 -0.40 -12.03
N GLU A 97 -24.91 -0.59 -10.72
CA GLU A 97 -25.14 -1.88 -10.07
C GLU A 97 -26.62 -2.24 -10.01
N ASP A 98 -27.47 -1.35 -9.51
CA ASP A 98 -28.86 -1.67 -9.18
C ASP A 98 -29.80 -1.51 -10.39
N GLU A 99 -29.61 -0.46 -11.19
CA GLU A 99 -30.52 -0.15 -12.31
C GLU A 99 -30.07 -0.82 -13.63
N ARG A 100 -28.75 -0.95 -13.85
CA ARG A 100 -28.18 -1.51 -15.10
C ARG A 100 -27.60 -2.91 -14.96
N GLY A 101 -27.40 -3.40 -13.73
CA GLY A 101 -26.89 -4.74 -13.47
C GLY A 101 -25.43 -4.97 -13.91
N VAL A 102 -24.64 -3.89 -14.02
CA VAL A 102 -23.22 -3.95 -14.38
C VAL A 102 -22.38 -3.93 -13.11
N SER A 103 -21.30 -4.72 -13.06
CA SER A 103 -20.45 -4.76 -11.88
C SER A 103 -19.67 -3.45 -11.74
N TRP A 104 -19.68 -2.85 -10.54
CA TRP A 104 -18.86 -1.66 -10.25
C TRP A 104 -17.35 -1.92 -10.42
N THR A 105 -16.91 -3.18 -10.33
CA THR A 105 -15.50 -3.54 -10.55
C THR A 105 -15.01 -3.15 -11.94
N GLU A 106 -15.88 -3.08 -12.95
CA GLU A 106 -15.52 -2.62 -14.31
C GLU A 106 -15.14 -1.13 -14.33
N PHE A 107 -15.60 -0.37 -13.34
CA PHE A 107 -15.31 1.05 -13.19
C PHE A 107 -14.11 1.32 -12.31
N MET A 108 -13.50 0.30 -11.69
CA MET A 108 -12.34 0.46 -10.81
C MET A 108 -11.04 0.39 -11.61
N SER A 109 -10.02 1.15 -11.17
CA SER A 109 -8.65 0.96 -11.69
C SER A 109 -8.05 -0.35 -11.15
N THR A 110 -6.99 -0.83 -11.81
CA THR A 110 -6.24 -2.01 -11.34
C THR A 110 -5.75 -1.82 -9.91
N GLU A 111 -5.19 -0.66 -9.58
CA GLU A 111 -4.71 -0.33 -8.23
C GLU A 111 -5.85 -0.31 -7.20
N GLU A 112 -7.02 0.22 -7.55
CA GLU A 112 -8.21 0.19 -6.68
C GLU A 112 -8.68 -1.24 -6.42
N LEU A 113 -8.65 -2.11 -7.44
CA LEU A 113 -9.01 -3.53 -7.32
C LEU A 113 -8.05 -4.29 -6.42
N GLU A 114 -6.74 -4.12 -6.61
CA GLU A 114 -5.70 -4.74 -5.77
C GLU A 114 -5.81 -4.29 -4.32
N ALA A 115 -6.02 -2.99 -4.08
CA ALA A 115 -6.23 -2.45 -2.74
C ALA A 115 -7.50 -3.03 -2.07
N GLN A 116 -8.58 -3.21 -2.84
CA GLN A 116 -9.81 -3.82 -2.31
C GLN A 116 -9.63 -5.30 -1.99
N GLN A 117 -8.92 -6.04 -2.83
CA GLN A 117 -8.59 -7.45 -2.60
C GLN A 117 -7.72 -7.63 -1.35
N GLU A 118 -6.73 -6.77 -1.15
CA GLU A 118 -5.88 -6.78 0.04
C GLU A 118 -6.69 -6.44 1.31
N LYS A 119 -7.58 -5.44 1.24
CA LYS A 119 -8.50 -5.14 2.35
C LYS A 119 -9.39 -6.34 2.70
N ASN A 120 -9.96 -7.00 1.69
CA ASN A 120 -10.79 -8.18 1.89
C ASN A 120 -9.99 -9.34 2.50
N ARG A 121 -8.73 -9.52 2.07
CA ARG A 121 -7.82 -10.54 2.62
C ARG A 121 -7.48 -10.28 4.09
N ARG A 122 -7.19 -9.03 4.45
CA ARG A 122 -6.96 -8.63 5.85
C ARG A 122 -8.19 -8.84 6.73
N ALA A 123 -9.36 -8.42 6.25
CA ALA A 123 -10.62 -8.63 6.97
C ALA A 123 -10.94 -10.12 7.17
N ALA A 124 -10.63 -10.98 6.19
CA ALA A 124 -10.78 -12.42 6.33
C ALA A 124 -9.79 -13.04 7.34
N ALA A 125 -8.57 -12.49 7.45
CA ALA A 125 -7.60 -12.90 8.45
C ALA A 125 -8.05 -12.51 9.87
N ASP A 126 -8.54 -11.28 10.07
CA ASP A 126 -9.12 -10.82 11.35
C ASP A 126 -10.36 -11.65 11.75
N ALA A 127 -11.20 -12.03 10.78
CA ALA A 127 -12.38 -12.86 11.05
C ALA A 127 -12.03 -14.34 11.36
N ALA A 128 -10.84 -14.81 10.95
CA ALA A 128 -10.33 -16.14 11.24
C ALA A 128 -9.60 -16.22 12.60
N GLU A 129 -9.21 -15.09 13.19
CA GLU A 129 -8.76 -15.02 14.58
C GLU A 129 -9.96 -15.11 15.55
N THR A 130 -10.44 -16.33 15.78
CA THR A 130 -11.18 -16.63 17.02
C THR A 130 -10.27 -16.32 18.22
N PRO A 131 -10.77 -15.72 19.32
CA PRO A 131 -9.96 -15.54 20.53
C PRO A 131 -9.68 -16.93 21.13
N ALA A 132 -8.56 -17.52 20.74
CA ALA A 132 -8.07 -18.74 21.32
C ALA A 132 -7.72 -18.44 22.78
N VAL A 133 -8.58 -18.90 23.67
CA VAL A 133 -8.32 -18.99 25.11
C VAL A 133 -7.12 -19.91 25.29
N ASN A 134 -5.97 -19.29 25.54
CA ASN A 134 -4.79 -19.82 26.23
C ASN A 134 -4.36 -21.27 25.91
N GLY A 135 -3.40 -21.40 24.99
CA GLY A 135 -2.45 -22.51 24.98
C GLY A 135 -2.60 -23.52 23.84
N GLU A 136 -1.99 -23.24 22.69
CA GLU A 136 -1.23 -24.24 21.91
C GLU A 136 -0.41 -23.47 20.86
N SER A 137 0.89 -23.33 21.10
CA SER A 137 1.85 -22.75 20.16
C SER A 137 2.01 -23.67 18.96
N GLY A 138 1.25 -23.41 17.90
CA GLY A 138 1.46 -24.02 16.59
C GLY A 138 2.85 -23.65 16.06
N GLN A 139 3.83 -24.51 16.31
CA GLN A 139 5.16 -24.35 15.76
C GLN A 139 5.09 -24.52 14.24
N HIS A 140 5.41 -23.44 13.51
CA HIS A 140 5.48 -23.44 12.05
C HIS A 140 6.37 -24.58 11.54
N SER A 141 6.04 -25.19 10.39
CA SER A 141 6.79 -26.35 9.83
C SER A 141 8.30 -26.08 9.67
N ALA A 142 8.68 -24.81 9.53
CA ALA A 142 10.06 -24.36 9.41
C ALA A 142 10.86 -24.47 10.74
N TRP A 143 10.19 -24.61 11.89
CA TRP A 143 10.83 -24.93 13.18
C TRP A 143 11.07 -26.43 13.36
N SER A 144 10.28 -27.29 12.71
CA SER A 144 10.47 -28.75 12.78
C SER A 144 11.44 -29.29 11.72
N ASP A 145 11.55 -28.64 10.55
CA ASP A 145 12.44 -29.10 9.48
C ASP A 145 13.92 -28.73 9.69
N GLY A 146 14.20 -27.82 10.63
CA GLY A 146 15.56 -27.37 10.97
C GLY A 146 16.07 -26.18 10.17
N THR A 147 15.25 -25.56 9.33
CA THR A 147 15.56 -24.30 8.63
C THR A 147 15.82 -23.17 9.62
N PHE A 148 15.08 -23.14 10.74
CA PHE A 148 15.30 -22.17 11.81
C PHE A 148 15.75 -22.86 13.08
N GLN A 149 16.98 -22.58 13.50
CA GLN A 149 17.51 -22.96 14.81
C GLN A 149 17.44 -21.75 15.74
N THR A 150 16.85 -21.93 16.92
CA THR A 150 16.81 -20.90 17.95
C THR A 150 18.00 -21.10 18.89
N GLY A 151 18.73 -20.01 19.16
CA GLY A 151 19.78 -19.96 20.16
C GLY A 151 19.61 -18.76 21.06
N THR A 152 20.21 -18.81 22.24
CA THR A 152 20.27 -17.68 23.17
C THR A 152 21.69 -17.12 23.24
N ILE A 153 21.83 -15.80 23.27
CA ILE A 153 23.13 -15.14 23.42
C ILE A 153 23.37 -14.88 24.91
N ARG A 154 24.45 -15.45 25.46
CA ARG A 154 24.89 -15.19 26.84
C ARG A 154 26.35 -14.74 26.82
N ASN A 155 26.63 -13.62 27.48
CA ASN A 155 27.99 -13.05 27.57
C ASN A 155 28.68 -12.85 26.21
N GLY A 156 27.93 -12.46 25.18
CA GLY A 156 28.47 -12.22 23.83
C GLY A 156 28.78 -13.48 23.01
N GLN A 157 28.47 -14.67 23.54
CA GLN A 157 28.58 -15.93 22.80
C GLN A 157 27.19 -16.48 22.48
N VAL A 158 27.02 -16.93 21.23
CA VAL A 158 25.78 -17.57 20.76
C VAL A 158 25.76 -19.02 21.25
N HIS A 159 24.78 -19.37 22.07
CA HIS A 159 24.51 -20.75 22.47
C HIS A 159 23.29 -21.26 21.71
N MET A 160 23.48 -22.24 20.82
CA MET A 160 22.37 -22.91 20.14
C MET A 160 21.84 -24.03 21.01
N ASP A 161 20.51 -24.13 21.15
CA ASP A 161 19.87 -25.21 21.89
C ASP A 161 19.97 -26.51 21.06
N GLN A 162 20.81 -27.45 21.51
CA GLN A 162 20.97 -28.74 20.83
C GLN A 162 19.77 -29.63 21.11
N GLN A 163 19.06 -30.02 20.05
CA GLN A 163 18.02 -31.02 20.12
C GLN A 163 18.64 -32.43 20.09
N PRO A 164 18.35 -33.30 21.09
CA PRO A 164 19.04 -34.58 21.22
C PRO A 164 18.73 -35.50 20.04
N GLY A 165 19.78 -35.97 19.34
CA GLY A 165 19.68 -37.00 18.30
C GLY A 165 20.14 -36.61 16.90
N ARG A 166 20.73 -35.42 16.68
CA ARG A 166 21.35 -35.05 15.40
C ARG A 166 22.89 -35.03 15.51
N PRO A 167 23.65 -35.64 14.58
CA PRO A 167 25.10 -35.52 14.56
C PRO A 167 25.51 -34.07 14.28
N ASN A 168 26.51 -33.59 15.03
CA ASN A 168 27.02 -32.23 14.99
C ASN A 168 27.31 -31.75 13.56
N GLY A 169 26.55 -30.76 13.10
CA GLY A 169 26.89 -29.98 11.92
C GLY A 169 27.97 -28.95 12.28
N GLY A 170 29.18 -29.15 11.77
CA GLY A 170 30.17 -28.10 11.52
C GLY A 170 30.92 -27.53 12.73
N THR A 171 31.82 -28.30 13.34
CA THR A 171 32.93 -27.75 14.14
C THR A 171 34.22 -27.72 13.33
N LEU A 172 34.16 -27.29 12.07
CA LEU A 172 35.39 -27.06 11.32
C LEU A 172 35.97 -25.74 11.78
N SER A 173 37.20 -25.79 12.30
CA SER A 173 37.96 -24.58 12.57
C SER A 173 38.25 -23.83 11.27
N ASP A 174 38.48 -22.52 11.34
CA ASP A 174 38.73 -21.67 10.16
C ASP A 174 39.82 -22.24 9.22
N GLU A 175 40.81 -22.95 9.77
CA GLU A 175 41.88 -23.59 9.01
C GLU A 175 41.40 -24.79 8.19
N GLU A 176 40.50 -25.60 8.74
CA GLU A 176 39.92 -26.76 8.07
C GLU A 176 38.93 -26.32 6.98
N LEU A 177 38.18 -25.23 7.23
CA LEU A 177 37.29 -24.62 6.25
C LEU A 177 38.07 -24.06 5.06
N ARG A 178 39.21 -23.41 5.32
CA ARG A 178 40.10 -22.89 4.27
C ARG A 178 40.64 -24.00 3.38
N ARG A 179 41.07 -25.12 3.98
CA ARG A 179 41.59 -26.27 3.25
C ARG A 179 40.55 -26.91 2.35
N ALA A 180 39.31 -27.06 2.85
CA ALA A 180 38.20 -27.60 2.07
C ALA A 180 37.80 -26.70 0.89
N MET A 181 37.88 -25.38 1.05
CA MET A 181 37.64 -24.43 -0.06
C MET A 181 38.74 -24.50 -1.13
N GLU A 182 40.01 -24.63 -0.74
CA GLU A 182 41.14 -24.73 -1.67
C GLU A 182 41.06 -26.02 -2.51
N GLU A 183 40.67 -27.14 -1.90
CA GLU A 183 40.50 -28.42 -2.58
C GLU A 183 39.34 -28.37 -3.59
N ARG A 184 38.23 -27.71 -3.24
CA ARG A 184 37.09 -27.50 -4.14
C ARG A 184 37.41 -26.59 -5.33
N MET A 185 38.23 -25.54 -5.13
CA MET A 185 38.66 -24.67 -6.24
C MET A 185 39.57 -25.39 -7.23
N ARG A 186 40.37 -26.35 -6.76
CA ARG A 186 41.26 -27.14 -7.61
C ARG A 186 40.50 -28.12 -8.50
N ASP A 187 39.35 -28.61 -8.04
CA ASP A 187 38.45 -29.51 -8.78
C ASP A 187 37.66 -28.80 -9.90
N LEU A 188 37.51 -27.47 -9.83
CA LEU A 188 36.78 -26.65 -10.81
C LEU A 188 37.67 -26.11 -11.96
N GLY A 189 38.97 -26.39 -11.94
CA GLY A 189 39.95 -25.76 -12.84
C GLY A 189 40.38 -26.58 -14.06
N ASP A 190 39.76 -27.73 -14.34
CA ASP A 190 40.22 -28.68 -15.37
C ASP A 190 39.24 -28.86 -16.56
N ASP A 191 38.25 -27.98 -16.73
CA ASP A 191 37.15 -28.13 -17.71
C ASP A 191 36.97 -26.91 -18.66
N ASP A 192 38.04 -26.19 -19.01
CA ASP A 192 37.99 -25.12 -20.03
C ASP A 192 39.03 -25.36 -21.15
N ASP A 193 38.72 -26.30 -22.05
CA ASP A 193 39.25 -26.34 -23.41
C ASP A 193 38.29 -27.18 -24.30
N GLU A 194 37.22 -26.58 -24.83
CA GLU A 194 36.74 -26.79 -26.21
C GLU A 194 35.38 -26.15 -26.54
N GLY A 195 35.36 -25.34 -27.61
CA GLY A 195 34.16 -25.03 -28.42
C GLY A 195 33.50 -23.69 -28.09
N GLY A 196 33.70 -22.60 -28.83
CA GLY A 196 33.73 -22.51 -30.28
C GLY A 196 32.68 -21.47 -30.71
N MET A 197 33.10 -20.22 -30.88
CA MET A 197 32.29 -19.12 -31.40
C MET A 197 31.92 -19.37 -32.86
N HIS A 198 30.64 -19.33 -33.19
CA HIS A 198 30.20 -19.06 -34.56
C HIS A 198 29.12 -17.98 -34.58
N LEU A 199 29.42 -16.99 -35.42
CA LEU A 199 28.61 -15.84 -35.84
C LEU A 199 27.34 -16.27 -36.58
#